data_AF-A0A831T6A4-F1
#
_entry.id   AF-A0A831T6A4-F1
#
_cell.length_a   1.000
_cell.length_b   1.000
_cell.length_c   1.000
_cell.angle_alpha   90.00
_cell.angle_beta   90.00
_cell.angle_gamma   90.00
#
_symmetry.space_group_name_H-M   'P 1'
#
loop_
_entity.id
_entity.type
_entity.pdbx_description
1 polymer ?
#
loop_
_entity_poly.entity_id
_entity_poly.type
_entity_poly.pdbx_seq_one_letter_code
_entity_poly.pdbx_strand_id
1 'polypeptide(L)' 'MEEKKAEDQPITYHAVEKDGVVTAIWEMKGRKHLRTIDPRSAEGKRILGNYAPVEEAEKKEQAQNQ' A
#
# COMPACT_ATOMS: atom_id res chain seq x y z
N MET A 1 22.24 -19.08 -13.17
CA MET A 1 21.59 -18.93 -11.85
C MET A 1 20.87 -17.60 -11.90
N GLU A 2 19.53 -17.64 -11.98
CA GLU A 2 18.70 -16.47 -12.29
C GLU A 2 18.06 -15.95 -11.00
N GLU A 3 18.72 -14.98 -10.35
CA GLU A 3 18.23 -14.32 -9.12
C GLU A 3 17.25 -13.17 -9.39
N LYS A 4 16.55 -13.18 -10.53
CA LYS A 4 15.58 -12.13 -10.87
C LYS A 4 14.17 -12.61 -10.56
N LYS A 5 13.54 -12.11 -9.49
CA LYS A 5 12.08 -11.85 -9.41
C LYS A 5 11.53 -11.33 -8.07
N ALA A 6 12.37 -10.99 -7.10
CA ALA A 6 11.90 -10.26 -5.91
C ALA A 6 11.76 -8.75 -6.17
N GLU A 7 12.35 -8.23 -7.24
CA GLU A 7 12.45 -6.78 -7.48
C GLU A 7 11.22 -6.17 -8.18
N ASP A 8 10.45 -6.98 -8.90
CA ASP A 8 9.33 -6.53 -9.75
C ASP A 8 7.97 -6.49 -9.03
N GLN A 9 7.92 -6.83 -7.73
CA GLN A 9 6.65 -6.81 -7.01
C GLN A 9 6.23 -5.38 -6.66
N PRO A 10 4.93 -5.04 -6.81
CA PRO A 10 4.43 -3.72 -6.47
C PRO A 10 4.60 -3.44 -4.97
N ILE A 11 4.87 -2.18 -4.66
CA ILE A 11 4.82 -1.68 -3.28
C ILE A 11 3.36 -1.43 -2.91
N THR A 12 2.93 -2.01 -1.80
CA THR A 12 1.59 -1.87 -1.23
C THR A 12 1.73 -1.36 0.20
N TYR A 13 0.85 -0.46 0.62
CA TYR A 13 0.85 0.07 1.99
C TYR A 13 -0.34 -0.47 2.78
N HIS A 14 -0.11 -0.85 4.03
CA HIS A 14 -1.15 -1.32 4.94
C HIS A 14 -1.18 -0.47 6.21
N ALA A 15 -2.28 0.24 6.45
CA ALA A 15 -2.46 1.05 7.64
C ALA A 15 -2.95 0.20 8.80
N VAL A 16 -2.24 0.22 9.93
CA VAL A 16 -2.60 -0.46 11.16
C VAL A 16 -3.35 0.52 12.05
N GLU A 17 -4.65 0.33 12.18
CA GLU A 17 -5.52 1.15 13.01
C GLU A 17 -5.74 0.51 14.37
N LYS A 18 -5.68 1.33 15.42
CA LYS A 18 -6.00 0.93 16.79
C LYS A 18 -6.84 2.02 17.43
N ASP A 19 -7.97 1.65 18.03
CA ASP A 19 -8.90 2.59 18.66
C ASP A 19 -9.36 3.72 17.70
N GLY A 20 -9.46 3.41 16.40
CA GLY A 20 -9.83 4.38 15.35
C GLY A 20 -8.70 5.33 14.92
N VAL A 21 -7.47 5.11 15.36
CA VAL A 21 -6.30 5.92 15.01
C VAL A 21 -5.28 5.06 14.28
N VAL A 22 -4.80 5.51 13.12
CA VAL A 22 -3.66 4.85 12.45
C VAL A 22 -2.43 4.99 13.36
N THR A 23 -1.89 3.85 13.78
CA THR A 23 -0.72 3.77 14.67
C THR A 23 0.57 3.45 13.93
N ALA A 24 0.47 2.78 12.78
CA ALA A 24 1.60 2.40 11.95
C ALA A 24 1.15 2.20 10.50
N ILE A 25 2.06 2.39 9.54
CA ILE A 25 1.83 2.03 8.14
C ILE A 25 2.92 1.06 7.73
N TRP A 26 2.54 -0.10 7.22
CA TRP A 26 3.48 -1.10 6.73
C TRP A 26 3.69 -0.94 5.25
N GLU A 27 4.93 -0.72 4.85
CA GLU A 27 5.35 -0.81 3.45
C GLU A 27 5.64 -2.29 3.15
N MET A 28 4.85 -2.85 2.25
CA MET A 28 4.92 -4.25 1.84
C MET A 28 5.36 -4.31 0.38
N LYS A 29 6.24 -5.25 0.05
CA LYS A 29 6.59 -5.59 -1.33
C LYS A 29 6.06 -7.00 -1.62
N GLY A 30 4.91 -7.04 -2.29
CA GLY A 30 4.02 -8.21 -2.36
C GLY A 30 3.73 -8.81 -0.98
N ARG A 31 4.35 -9.93 -0.61
CA ARG A 31 4.12 -10.61 0.68
C ARG A 31 5.14 -10.29 1.79
N LYS A 32 6.15 -9.48 1.49
CA LYS A 32 7.24 -9.17 2.43
C LYS A 32 7.05 -7.80 3.05
N HIS A 33 7.14 -7.70 4.37
CA HIS A 33 7.26 -6.42 5.07
C HIS A 33 8.65 -5.82 4.82
N LEU A 34 8.68 -4.60 4.30
CA LEU A 34 9.91 -3.83 4.11
C LEU A 34 10.22 -2.99 5.35
N ARG A 35 9.30 -2.11 5.72
CA ARG A 35 9.48 -1.17 6.83
C ARG A 35 8.15 -0.67 7.38
N THR A 36 8.21 -0.19 8.61
CA THR A 36 7.11 0.53 9.26
C THR A 36 7.34 2.03 9.14
N ILE A 37 6.35 2.73 8.61
CA ILE A 37 6.32 4.18 8.42
C ILE A 37 5.43 4.76 9.51
N ASP A 38 5.92 5.80 10.18
CA ASP A 38 5.15 6.53 11.18
C ASP A 38 4.03 7.34 10.49
N PRO A 39 2.76 7.18 10.88
CA PRO A 39 1.63 7.82 10.20
C PRO A 39 1.60 9.34 10.37
N ARG A 40 2.29 9.89 11.38
CA ARG A 40 2.37 11.32 11.66
C ARG A 40 3.56 11.99 10.95
N SER A 41 4.49 11.19 10.43
CA SER A 41 5.60 11.66 9.58
C SER A 41 5.08 12.27 8.26
N ALA A 42 5.94 13.04 7.58
CA ALA A 42 5.60 13.60 6.28
C ALA A 42 5.29 12.51 5.23
N GLU A 43 6.03 11.40 5.25
CA GLU A 43 5.80 10.25 4.36
C GLU A 43 4.47 9.56 4.69
N GLY A 44 4.22 9.27 5.98
CA GLY A 44 2.98 8.64 6.42
C GLY A 44 1.75 9.47 6.10
N LYS A 45 1.80 10.80 6.30
CA LYS A 45 0.72 11.73 5.92
C LYS A 45 0.46 11.74 4.42
N ARG A 46 1.51 11.66 3.59
CA ARG A 46 1.36 11.56 2.13
C ARG A 46 0.71 10.24 1.75
N ILE A 47 1.18 9.12 2.30
CA ILE A 47 0.59 7.79 2.03
C ILE A 47 -0.88 7.77 2.46
N LEU A 48 -1.21 8.20 3.67
CA LEU A 48 -2.60 8.25 4.16
C LEU A 48 -3.46 9.25 3.38
N GLY A 49 -2.92 10.40 2.99
CA GLY A 49 -3.64 11.37 2.15
C GLY A 49 -3.95 10.84 0.76
N ASN A 50 -3.04 10.02 0.19
CA ASN A 50 -3.25 9.31 -1.07
C ASN A 50 -4.15 8.06 -0.91
N TYR A 51 -4.24 7.49 0.29
CA TYR A 51 -5.09 6.35 0.66
C TYR A 51 -6.45 6.74 1.25
N ALA A 52 -6.77 8.04 1.33
CA ALA A 52 -8.16 8.48 1.45
C ALA A 52 -8.92 7.77 0.33
N PRO A 53 -9.97 6.99 0.66
CA PRO A 53 -10.46 5.90 -0.17
C PRO A 53 -10.72 6.40 -1.59
N VAL A 54 -9.75 6.15 -2.46
CA VAL A 54 -9.99 6.02 -3.88
C VAL A 54 -10.71 4.69 -4.02
N GLU A 55 -12.02 4.72 -3.84
CA GLU A 55 -12.99 3.72 -4.33
C GLU A 55 -12.94 3.58 -5.87
N GLU A 56 -11.82 3.96 -6.50
CA GLU A 56 -11.63 4.13 -7.93
C GLU A 56 -10.45 3.31 -8.49
N ALA A 57 -9.77 2.49 -7.67
CA ALA A 57 -8.71 1.60 -8.16
C ALA A 57 -9.22 0.20 -8.60
N GLU A 58 -10.48 -0.16 -8.34
CA GLU A 58 -11.05 -1.47 -8.74
C GLU A 58 -12.01 -1.41 -9.94
N LYS A 59 -12.18 -0.27 -10.64
CA LYS A 59 -13.14 -0.18 -11.76
C LYS A 59 -12.57 -0.02 -13.16
N LYS A 60 -11.35 -0.51 -13.43
CA LYS A 60 -10.78 -0.54 -14.79
C LYS A 60 -10.20 -1.89 -15.21
N GLU A 61 -10.90 -3.01 -14.97
CA GLU A 61 -10.58 -4.24 -15.74
C GLU A 61 -11.72 -5.26 -15.86
N GLN A 62 -13.00 -4.86 -15.88
CA GLN A 62 -14.10 -5.82 -16.15
C GLN A 62 -15.24 -5.30 -17.04
N ALA A 63 -15.06 -4.17 -17.74
CA ALA A 63 -16.09 -3.62 -18.63
C ALA A 63 -15.67 -3.52 -20.11
N GLN A 64 -14.74 -4.37 -20.57
CA GLN A 64 -14.38 -4.47 -21.98
C GLN A 64 -14.43 -5.93 -22.44
N ASN A 65 -15.59 -6.58 -22.28
CA ASN A 65 -15.92 -7.81 -22.98
C ASN A 65 -17.43 -8.06 -22.96
N GLN A 66 -18.19 -7.16 -23.59
CA GLN A 66 -19.53 -7.43 -24.11
C GLN A 66 -19.59 -6.96 -25.55
#